data_AF-A0A182SE95-F1
#
_entry.id   AF-A0A182SE95-F1
#
_cell.length_a   1.000
_cell.length_b   1.000
_cell.length_c   1.000
_cell.angle_alpha   90.00
_cell.angle_beta   90.00
_cell.angle_gamma   90.00
#
_symmetry.space_group_name_H-M   'P 1'
#
loop_
_entity.id
_entity.type
_entity.pdbx_description
1 polymer ?
#
loop_
_entity_poly.entity_id
_entity_poly.type
_entity_poly.pdbx_seq_one_letter_code
_entity_poly.pdbx_strand_id
1 'polypeptide(L)'
;MALTCFSNIFPRKSTSSSSLVLTHFEDRTEYGIASLPSLGAVQVRRYQTVPTLIVTRSYPVFLLHALLRLLLDDGHRTAELKEHIFGSSSHRHYLQALCARTRSYNDDHQTGTVSLIGNWFVQTIEQRYLLDVLQLVVLVEVGGAGREKRTTALQEDPDSEVRRTIGLQLAFFLSYSLSEAFYPALVKLFDDIIFVPSYYTGTAGKGLGVTGADMQRWKLNYKLLAQKAIQNEVNLVPNRDGFTVTEWKTPLLRRSWPYSPLYLLVDRLEKGTPKLELLTETAIISTGLRFAELVEAASISIATPTERLMYLIAAFLGPDSKFLEPDLSALIERRLVALRSQTATRDNVFDFERAKIENRKSFYGLYQLALDTFQSSSYGHGGFGCLLMAPLAQKYDVRWRNMVWSEYVAVLRFITCDEHELFGEMAQYLEPAESDTVLLRSYGQALNSNLLRPGSIPHRIAHHHLQAYRAKVKVMPTKDGEKDN
;
A
#
# COMPACT_ATOMS: atom_id res chain seq x y z
N MET A 1 1.36 24.40 17.52
CA MET A 1 2.11 23.20 17.11
C MET A 1 3.46 23.56 16.49
N ALA A 2 3.51 24.28 15.36
CA ALA A 2 4.80 24.56 14.75
C ALA A 2 5.57 25.76 15.34
N LEU A 3 4.89 26.74 15.93
CA LEU A 3 5.52 27.72 16.83
C LEU A 3 6.22 27.02 18.00
N THR A 4 5.63 25.91 18.47
CA THR A 4 6.15 25.06 19.54
C THR A 4 7.31 24.18 19.08
N CYS A 5 7.28 23.67 17.84
CA CYS A 5 8.44 23.02 17.22
C CYS A 5 9.58 24.02 16.98
N PHE A 6 9.26 25.23 16.52
CA PHE A 6 10.24 26.30 16.27
C PHE A 6 10.95 26.73 17.56
N SER A 7 10.22 26.92 18.66
CA SER A 7 10.78 27.25 19.97
C SER A 7 11.62 26.13 20.58
N ASN A 8 11.37 24.88 20.19
CA ASN A 8 12.10 23.71 20.67
C ASN A 8 13.31 23.35 19.80
N ILE A 9 13.29 23.70 18.50
CA ILE A 9 14.41 23.52 17.57
C ILE A 9 15.50 24.59 17.77
N PHE A 10 15.11 25.77 18.26
CA PHE A 10 16.03 26.84 18.64
C PHE A 10 15.93 27.10 20.15
N PRO A 11 16.72 26.38 20.98
CA PRO A 11 16.68 26.58 22.41
C PRO A 11 17.21 27.98 22.73
N ARG A 12 16.57 28.62 23.73
CA ARG A 12 16.72 30.01 24.21
C ARG A 12 18.13 30.61 24.34
N LYS A 13 19.23 29.91 24.05
CA LYS A 13 20.59 30.46 24.16
C LYS A 13 20.99 31.42 23.03
N SER A 14 20.24 31.50 21.92
CA SER A 14 20.43 32.55 20.90
C SER A 14 19.31 33.59 20.85
N THR A 15 18.28 33.45 21.67
CA THR A 15 17.13 34.35 21.68
C THR A 15 16.90 34.86 23.10
N SER A 16 17.55 35.97 23.41
CA SER A 16 17.29 36.81 24.59
C SER A 16 15.79 37.05 24.75
N SER A 17 15.30 37.25 25.97
CA SER A 17 13.91 37.63 26.28
C SER A 17 13.44 38.91 25.58
N SER A 18 14.33 39.63 24.91
CA SER A 18 14.06 40.76 24.00
C SER A 18 13.81 40.35 22.53
N SER A 19 13.86 39.07 22.19
CA SER A 19 13.60 38.54 20.86
C SER A 19 12.10 38.55 20.55
N LEU A 20 11.68 39.53 19.74
CA LEU A 20 10.34 39.79 19.20
C LEU A 20 9.72 38.67 18.34
N VAL A 21 10.24 37.45 18.38
CA VAL A 21 9.78 36.29 17.60
C VAL A 21 8.44 35.74 18.11
N LEU A 22 8.00 36.13 19.31
CA LEU A 22 6.81 35.60 19.99
C LEU A 22 5.85 36.67 20.54
N THR A 23 5.86 37.90 20.01
CA THR A 23 4.82 38.88 20.37
C THR A 23 3.58 38.69 19.51
N HIS A 24 2.43 38.52 20.17
CA HIS A 24 1.11 38.50 19.54
C HIS A 24 0.92 39.80 18.74
N PHE A 25 0.75 39.70 17.43
CA PHE A 25 0.51 40.87 16.57
C PHE A 25 -0.99 41.06 16.39
N GLU A 26 -1.47 42.29 16.63
CA GLU A 26 -2.82 42.72 16.26
C GLU A 26 -2.89 43.03 14.76
N ASP A 27 -4.04 42.73 14.18
CA ASP A 27 -4.34 42.85 12.76
C ASP A 27 -4.21 44.32 12.31
N ARG A 28 -3.48 44.58 11.21
CA ARG A 28 -3.18 45.93 10.69
C ARG A 28 -3.80 46.17 9.32
N THR A 29 -4.99 45.63 9.10
CA THR A 29 -5.82 45.84 7.89
C THR A 29 -6.13 47.32 7.62
N GLU A 30 -6.00 48.21 8.61
CA GLU A 30 -6.17 49.66 8.45
C GLU A 30 -5.09 50.35 7.59
N TYR A 31 -3.96 49.69 7.29
CA TYR A 31 -2.85 50.28 6.51
C TYR A 31 -2.78 49.84 5.04
N GLY A 32 -3.85 49.26 4.49
CA GLY A 32 -4.05 49.13 3.04
C GLY A 32 -3.14 48.15 2.29
N ILE A 33 -2.31 47.36 2.97
CA ILE A 33 -1.55 46.27 2.37
C ILE A 33 -2.12 44.96 2.89
N ALA A 34 -2.85 44.23 2.04
CA ALA A 34 -3.31 42.89 2.35
C ALA A 34 -2.11 41.99 2.68
N SER A 35 -2.18 41.26 3.79
CA SER A 35 -1.15 40.29 4.16
C SER A 35 -1.08 39.20 3.08
N LEU A 36 0.10 38.99 2.48
CA LEU A 36 0.30 37.91 1.54
C LEU A 36 0.06 36.57 2.27
N PRO A 37 -0.90 35.73 1.82
CA PRO A 37 -1.45 34.66 2.65
C PRO A 37 -0.50 33.47 2.90
N SER A 38 0.72 33.47 2.36
CA SER A 38 1.53 32.25 2.23
C SER A 38 3.02 32.40 2.51
N LEU A 39 3.54 33.61 2.71
CA LEU A 39 4.96 33.81 2.94
C LEU A 39 5.16 34.50 4.29
N GLY A 40 5.89 33.87 5.19
CA GLY A 40 6.49 34.60 6.29
C GLY A 40 7.32 35.76 5.73
N ALA A 41 7.24 36.93 6.35
CA ALA A 41 7.93 38.12 5.87
C ALA A 41 9.14 38.45 6.76
N VAL A 42 10.23 38.95 6.20
CA VAL A 42 11.32 39.53 6.99
C VAL A 42 11.12 41.04 7.00
N GLN A 43 10.69 41.58 8.15
CA GLN A 43 10.54 43.01 8.33
C GLN A 43 11.88 43.62 8.75
N VAL A 44 12.44 44.45 7.88
CA VAL A 44 13.62 45.28 8.18
C VAL A 44 13.12 46.71 8.35
N ARG A 45 13.20 47.25 9.58
CA ARG A 45 12.88 48.67 9.84
C ARG A 45 14.16 49.50 9.77
N ARG A 46 14.07 50.76 9.32
CA ARG A 46 15.21 51.68 9.11
C ARG A 46 16.13 51.90 10.32
N TYR A 47 15.71 51.53 11.54
CA TYR A 47 16.47 51.71 12.79
C TYR A 47 16.61 50.43 13.63
N GLN A 48 16.40 49.26 13.02
CA GLN A 48 16.46 47.99 13.73
C GLN A 48 17.67 47.20 13.24
N THR A 49 18.60 46.87 14.14
CA THR A 49 19.86 46.18 13.82
C THR A 49 19.68 44.69 13.54
N VAL A 50 18.53 44.12 13.94
CA VAL A 50 18.22 42.70 13.75
C VAL A 50 16.93 42.58 12.92
N PRO A 51 16.96 41.87 11.77
CA PRO A 51 15.77 41.65 10.96
C PRO A 51 14.72 40.84 11.73
N THR A 52 13.45 41.26 11.66
CA THR A 52 12.35 40.57 12.37
C THR A 52 11.67 39.59 11.42
N LEU A 53 11.67 38.31 11.78
CA LEU A 53 10.98 37.28 10.99
C LEU A 53 9.52 37.15 11.44
N ILE A 54 8.60 37.43 10.52
CA ILE A 54 7.16 37.29 10.69
C ILE A 54 6.76 35.90 10.22
N VAL A 55 6.35 35.03 11.15
CA VAL A 55 5.86 33.69 10.83
C VAL A 55 4.34 33.72 10.87
N THR A 56 3.68 33.38 9.76
CA THR A 56 2.22 33.25 9.75
C THR A 56 1.81 32.06 10.60
N ARG A 57 0.67 32.14 11.30
CA ARG A 57 0.09 30.99 12.01
C ARG A 57 -0.21 29.82 11.07
N SER A 58 -0.34 30.12 9.78
CA SER A 58 -0.89 29.23 8.76
C SER A 58 0.12 28.24 8.19
N TYR A 59 1.40 28.62 7.97
CA TYR A 59 2.34 27.74 7.23
C TYR A 59 3.80 27.78 7.69
N PRO A 60 4.11 27.09 8.80
CA PRO A 60 5.45 27.04 9.40
C PRO A 60 6.42 26.09 8.68
N VAL A 61 5.91 25.15 7.87
CA VAL A 61 6.71 24.14 7.17
C VAL A 61 7.66 24.75 6.14
N PHE A 62 7.28 25.88 5.53
CA PHE A 62 8.16 26.63 4.62
C PHE A 62 9.44 27.09 5.30
N LEU A 63 9.27 27.69 6.47
CA LEU A 63 10.38 28.20 7.25
C LEU A 63 11.24 27.04 7.77
N LEU A 64 10.59 25.96 8.22
CA LEU A 64 11.29 24.76 8.66
C LEU A 64 12.12 24.14 7.53
N HIS A 65 11.57 24.02 6.31
CA HIS A 65 12.30 23.56 5.12
C HIS A 65 13.52 24.44 4.84
N ALA A 66 13.33 25.76 4.72
CA ALA A 66 14.41 26.69 4.41
C ALA A 66 15.52 26.69 5.46
N LEU A 67 15.17 26.66 6.75
CA LEU A 67 16.13 26.60 7.84
C LEU A 67 16.83 25.25 7.92
N LEU A 68 16.10 24.15 7.75
CA LEU A 68 16.69 22.82 7.76
C LEU A 68 17.71 22.68 6.63
N ARG A 69 17.38 23.18 5.43
CA ARG A 69 18.30 23.16 4.29
C ARG A 69 19.55 23.99 4.52
N LEU A 70 19.41 25.21 5.04
CA LEU A 70 20.54 26.06 5.40
C LEU A 70 21.45 25.40 6.44
N LEU A 71 20.87 24.74 7.45
CA LEU A 71 21.62 24.03 8.48
C LEU A 71 22.26 22.72 7.98
N LEU A 72 21.65 22.05 6.99
CA LEU A 72 22.22 20.86 6.36
C LEU A 72 23.44 21.22 5.49
N ASP A 73 23.42 22.36 4.82
CA ASP A 73 24.55 22.86 4.02
C ASP A 73 25.75 23.24 4.90
N ASP A 74 25.51 23.71 6.13
CA ASP A 74 26.56 24.10 7.10
C ASP A 74 27.27 22.91 7.79
N GLY A 75 26.77 21.68 7.64
CA GLY A 75 27.45 20.40 7.97
C GLY A 75 27.88 20.13 9.43
N HIS A 76 28.07 21.14 10.26
CA HIS A 76 28.70 21.06 11.60
C HIS A 76 27.69 20.92 12.76
N ARG A 77 26.37 21.00 12.49
CA ARG A 77 25.31 20.98 13.53
C ARG A 77 24.31 19.83 13.41
N THR A 78 24.64 18.77 12.67
CA THR A 78 23.73 17.64 12.40
C THR A 78 23.28 16.92 13.68
N ALA A 79 24.15 16.81 14.69
CA ALA A 79 23.85 16.18 15.97
C ALA A 79 22.87 17.02 16.84
N GLU A 80 23.07 18.33 16.91
CA GLU A 80 22.15 19.24 17.63
C GLU A 80 20.78 19.29 16.94
N LEU A 81 20.78 19.39 15.61
CA LEU A 81 19.58 19.40 14.78
C LEU A 81 18.76 18.10 14.93
N LYS A 82 19.44 16.96 15.10
CA LYS A 82 18.82 15.67 15.42
C LYS A 82 18.06 15.73 16.74
N GLU A 83 18.69 16.20 17.81
CA GLU A 83 18.03 16.33 19.13
C GLU A 83 16.82 17.26 19.06
N HIS A 84 16.91 18.32 18.26
CA HIS A 84 15.83 19.27 18.07
C HIS A 84 14.63 18.69 17.29
N ILE A 85 14.89 17.93 16.23
CA ILE A 85 13.85 17.32 15.40
C ILE A 85 13.20 16.11 16.09
N PHE A 86 14.01 15.21 16.66
CA PHE A 86 13.52 13.98 17.26
C PHE A 86 13.26 14.09 18.77
N GLY A 87 13.82 15.08 19.47
CA GLY A 87 13.57 15.30 20.90
C GLY A 87 12.23 16.01 21.16
N SER A 88 11.80 16.88 20.24
CA SER A 88 10.52 17.61 20.37
C SER A 88 9.32 16.65 20.28
N SER A 89 8.51 16.60 21.35
CA SER A 89 7.30 15.76 21.42
C SER A 89 6.28 16.08 20.32
N SER A 90 6.08 17.38 20.04
CA SER A 90 5.17 17.85 18.98
C SER A 90 5.60 17.38 17.59
N HIS A 91 6.91 17.39 17.31
CA HIS A 91 7.41 16.98 16.01
C HIS A 91 7.41 15.45 15.86
N ARG A 92 7.78 14.73 16.91
CA ARG A 92 7.60 13.27 16.98
C ARG A 92 6.16 12.86 16.73
N HIS A 93 5.20 13.54 17.35
CA HIS A 93 3.78 13.26 17.15
C HIS A 93 3.34 13.49 15.70
N TYR A 94 3.82 14.56 15.05
CA TYR A 94 3.56 14.80 13.62
C TYR A 94 4.13 13.67 12.73
N LEU A 95 5.40 13.30 12.93
CA LEU A 95 6.03 12.22 12.16
C LEU A 95 5.34 10.88 12.42
N GLN A 96 4.95 10.60 13.67
CA GLN A 96 4.18 9.41 14.05
C GLN A 96 2.80 9.41 13.41
N ALA A 97 2.10 10.55 13.33
CA ALA A 97 0.81 10.66 12.67
C ALA A 97 0.92 10.40 11.15
N LEU A 98 2.00 10.86 10.51
CA LEU A 98 2.30 10.53 9.12
C LEU A 98 2.63 9.03 8.95
N CYS A 99 3.49 8.49 9.81
CA CYS A 99 3.86 7.08 9.80
C CYS A 99 2.64 6.17 10.06
N ALA A 100 1.70 6.58 10.92
CA ALA A 100 0.48 5.84 11.19
C ALA A 100 -0.35 5.61 9.93
N ARG A 101 -0.25 6.49 8.91
CA ARG A 101 -0.91 6.30 7.60
C ARG A 101 -0.34 5.14 6.80
N THR A 102 0.91 4.75 7.07
CA THR A 102 1.52 3.53 6.50
C THR A 102 1.18 2.27 7.28
N ARG A 103 0.64 2.39 8.50
CA ARG A 103 0.24 1.26 9.36
C ARG A 103 -1.26 1.00 9.32
N SER A 104 -2.07 2.05 9.25
CA SER A 104 -3.53 1.97 9.29
C SER A 104 -4.11 1.81 7.88
N TYR A 105 -4.76 0.67 7.69
CA TYR A 105 -5.69 0.42 6.61
C TYR A 105 -7.09 0.84 7.07
N ASN A 106 -7.36 2.15 7.06
CA ASN A 106 -8.74 2.64 7.15
C ASN A 106 -9.19 3.03 5.74
N ASP A 107 -10.40 2.58 5.44
CA ASP A 107 -11.14 2.68 4.18
C ASP A 107 -11.51 4.13 3.84
N ASP A 108 -10.49 4.95 3.61
CA ASP A 108 -10.65 6.34 3.17
C ASP A 108 -10.47 6.39 1.65
N HIS A 109 -11.33 5.67 0.93
CA HIS A 109 -11.42 5.75 -0.52
C HIS A 109 -12.77 6.35 -0.92
N GLN A 110 -12.69 7.57 -1.49
CA GLN A 110 -13.74 8.34 -2.20
C GLN A 110 -14.28 9.61 -1.53
N THR A 111 -13.47 10.30 -0.73
CA THR A 111 -13.47 11.77 -0.82
C THR A 111 -12.08 12.18 -1.31
N GLY A 112 -12.05 12.88 -2.45
CA GLY A 112 -10.83 13.08 -3.24
C GLY A 112 -9.69 13.67 -2.43
N THR A 113 -8.44 13.46 -2.87
CA THR A 113 -7.29 14.21 -2.33
C THR A 113 -7.30 14.24 -0.80
N VAL A 114 -7.07 13.07 -0.17
CA VAL A 114 -6.99 12.93 1.29
C VAL A 114 -6.23 14.13 1.86
N SER A 115 -6.96 14.92 2.65
CA SER A 115 -6.61 16.24 3.19
C SER A 115 -5.15 16.36 3.64
N LEU A 116 -4.28 16.69 2.69
CA LEU A 116 -3.32 17.78 2.87
C LEU A 116 -4.17 19.02 2.60
N ILE A 117 -4.51 19.75 3.65
CA ILE A 117 -5.28 20.99 3.61
C ILE A 117 -4.86 21.81 2.39
N GLY A 118 -5.87 22.29 1.64
CA GLY A 118 -5.78 22.69 0.24
C GLY A 118 -4.58 23.55 -0.17
N ASN A 119 -4.25 23.38 -1.46
CA ASN A 119 -3.20 24.03 -2.27
C ASN A 119 -1.98 23.11 -2.53
N TRP A 120 -1.84 22.65 -3.77
CA TRP A 120 -0.76 21.76 -4.25
C TRP A 120 0.66 22.27 -3.90
N PHE A 121 0.81 23.58 -3.80
CA PHE A 121 2.03 24.26 -3.38
C PHE A 121 2.45 23.88 -1.95
N VAL A 122 1.48 23.77 -1.04
CA VAL A 122 1.70 23.36 0.36
C VAL A 122 2.16 21.91 0.42
N GLN A 123 1.50 21.03 -0.32
CA GLN A 123 1.88 19.62 -0.43
C GLN A 123 3.31 19.46 -0.96
N THR A 124 3.69 20.23 -1.98
CA THR A 124 5.05 20.20 -2.56
C THR A 124 6.12 20.56 -1.53
N ILE A 125 5.83 21.53 -0.66
CA ILE A 125 6.82 22.04 0.31
C ILE A 125 6.88 21.19 1.56
N GLU A 126 5.77 20.58 1.96
CA GLU A 126 5.78 19.52 2.96
C GLU A 126 6.56 18.30 2.49
N GLN A 127 6.42 17.89 1.22
CA GLN A 127 7.23 16.80 0.65
C GLN A 127 8.73 17.13 0.67
N ARG A 128 9.12 18.35 0.29
CA ARG A 128 10.53 18.79 0.35
C ARG A 128 11.07 18.82 1.78
N TYR A 129 10.29 19.33 2.72
CA TYR A 129 10.64 19.29 4.13
C TYR A 129 10.87 17.86 4.64
N LEU A 130 9.96 16.94 4.32
CA LEU A 130 10.08 15.54 4.73
C LEU A 130 11.29 14.85 4.08
N LEU A 131 11.63 15.18 2.83
CA LEU A 131 12.86 14.71 2.18
C LEU A 131 14.12 15.20 2.91
N ASP A 132 14.15 16.45 3.36
CA ASP A 132 15.27 16.97 4.14
C ASP A 132 15.37 16.31 5.52
N VAL A 133 14.22 16.03 6.16
CA VAL A 133 14.17 15.26 7.42
C VAL A 133 14.74 13.85 7.21
N LEU A 134 14.41 13.18 6.11
CA LEU A 134 14.97 11.88 5.76
C LEU A 134 16.47 11.96 5.48
N GLN A 135 16.94 13.01 4.81
CA GLN A 135 18.37 13.23 4.60
C GLN A 135 19.11 13.39 5.93
N LEU A 136 18.52 14.07 6.92
CA LEU A 136 19.08 14.15 8.26
C LEU A 136 19.15 12.76 8.93
N VAL A 137 18.11 11.93 8.79
CA VAL A 137 18.13 10.54 9.32
C VAL A 137 19.29 9.76 8.70
N VAL A 138 19.47 9.83 7.39
CA VAL A 138 20.57 9.16 6.69
C VAL A 138 21.92 9.67 7.18
N LEU A 139 22.11 10.99 7.27
CA LEU A 139 23.38 11.59 7.74
C LEU A 139 23.71 11.21 9.18
N VAL A 140 22.72 11.10 10.07
CA VAL A 140 22.91 10.69 11.46
C VAL A 140 23.34 9.23 11.55
N GLU A 141 22.72 8.35 10.77
CA GLU A 141 23.05 6.92 10.78
C GLU A 141 24.40 6.64 10.07
N VAL A 142 24.74 7.39 9.01
CA VAL A 142 26.04 7.31 8.32
C VAL A 142 27.17 7.96 9.14
N GLY A 143 26.90 9.10 9.81
CA GLY A 143 27.86 9.81 10.65
C GLY A 143 28.24 9.06 11.93
N GLY A 144 27.37 8.18 12.44
CA GLY A 144 27.71 7.22 13.49
C GLY A 144 28.61 6.07 13.02
N ALA A 145 28.74 5.87 11.69
CA ALA A 145 29.43 4.73 11.09
C ALA A 145 30.82 5.07 10.51
N GLY A 146 31.40 6.24 10.82
CA GLY A 146 32.69 6.67 10.25
C GLY A 146 33.68 7.28 11.24
N ARG A 147 34.48 6.46 11.93
CA ARG A 147 35.94 6.26 11.69
C ARG A 147 36.61 5.32 12.69
N GLU A 148 35.93 4.88 13.76
CA GLU A 148 36.43 3.85 14.66
C GLU A 148 35.35 2.80 14.96
N LYS A 149 35.78 1.53 15.01
CA LYS A 149 34.99 0.31 15.30
C LYS A 149 34.27 -0.36 14.11
N ARG A 150 35.06 -0.78 13.12
CA ARG A 150 34.97 -2.20 12.71
C ARG A 150 35.49 -3.03 13.89
N THR A 151 34.87 -4.19 14.13
CA THR A 151 35.17 -5.16 15.20
C THR A 151 34.89 -4.71 16.63
N THR A 152 33.62 -4.70 17.03
CA THR A 152 33.15 -5.28 18.31
C THR A 152 31.63 -5.34 18.27
N ALA A 153 31.03 -6.44 18.73
CA ALA A 153 29.59 -6.55 18.94
C ALA A 153 29.12 -5.39 19.83
N LEU A 154 28.44 -4.41 19.24
CA LEU A 154 27.99 -3.21 19.94
C LEU A 154 26.48 -3.26 20.05
N GLN A 155 26.05 -3.33 21.30
CA GLN A 155 24.73 -3.07 21.84
C GLN A 155 24.01 -1.98 21.02
N GLU A 156 22.96 -2.38 20.31
CA GLU A 156 22.18 -1.50 19.44
C GLU A 156 21.52 -0.40 20.31
N ASP A 157 21.83 0.86 20.02
CA ASP A 157 21.16 2.03 20.62
C ASP A 157 19.65 1.92 20.32
N PRO A 158 18.76 1.78 21.33
CA PRO A 158 17.33 1.64 21.09
C PRO A 158 16.75 2.86 20.34
N ASP A 159 17.36 4.03 20.49
CA ASP A 159 16.93 5.21 19.76
C ASP A 159 17.30 5.14 18.26
N SER A 160 18.32 4.36 17.87
CA SER A 160 18.69 4.13 16.46
C SER A 160 17.66 3.27 15.73
N GLU A 161 17.17 2.21 16.36
CA GLU A 161 16.15 1.33 15.78
C GLU A 161 14.83 2.07 15.53
N VAL A 162 14.40 2.90 16.50
CA VAL A 162 13.21 3.74 16.37
C VAL A 162 13.37 4.75 15.23
N ARG A 163 14.54 5.40 15.10
CA ARG A 163 14.84 6.33 14.00
C ARG A 163 14.79 5.64 12.64
N ARG A 164 15.38 4.46 12.50
CA ARG A 164 15.35 3.70 11.23
C ARG A 164 13.93 3.30 10.86
N THR A 165 13.13 2.88 11.84
CA THR A 165 11.71 2.53 11.62
C THR A 165 10.89 3.74 11.15
N ILE A 166 11.06 4.90 11.79
CA ILE A 166 10.42 6.16 11.37
C ILE A 166 10.89 6.56 9.97
N GLY A 167 12.20 6.50 9.71
CA GLY A 167 12.78 6.82 8.41
C GLY A 167 12.24 5.94 7.28
N LEU A 168 12.13 4.63 7.53
CA LEU A 168 11.59 3.67 6.58
C LEU A 168 10.10 3.95 6.31
N GLN A 169 9.28 4.14 7.34
CA GLN A 169 7.85 4.42 7.20
C GLN A 169 7.60 5.74 6.44
N LEU A 170 8.37 6.79 6.75
CA LEU A 170 8.30 8.06 6.01
C LEU A 170 8.76 7.91 4.55
N ALA A 171 9.81 7.13 4.27
CA ALA A 171 10.26 6.89 2.91
C ALA A 171 9.18 6.18 2.08
N PHE A 172 8.51 5.17 2.64
CA PHE A 172 7.36 4.53 1.99
C PHE A 172 6.20 5.50 1.81
N PHE A 173 5.83 6.29 2.83
CA PHE A 173 4.80 7.32 2.70
C PHE A 173 5.08 8.28 1.53
N LEU A 174 6.33 8.77 1.43
CA LEU A 174 6.70 9.68 0.35
C LEU A 174 6.64 8.99 -1.01
N SER A 175 7.07 7.73 -1.13
CA SER A 175 7.16 7.01 -2.41
C SER A 175 5.86 7.03 -3.23
N TYR A 176 4.69 6.96 -2.59
CA TYR A 176 3.38 7.01 -3.26
C TYR A 176 2.68 8.37 -3.18
N SER A 177 3.39 9.42 -2.75
CA SER A 177 2.92 10.81 -2.75
C SER A 177 3.69 11.70 -3.73
N LEU A 178 4.92 11.31 -4.09
CA LEU A 178 5.79 12.06 -5.00
C LEU A 178 5.28 11.96 -6.45
N SER A 179 5.23 13.11 -7.13
CA SER A 179 4.94 13.20 -8.58
C SER A 179 6.21 12.94 -9.41
N GLU A 180 6.05 12.89 -10.73
CA GLU A 180 7.17 12.71 -11.68
C GLU A 180 8.32 13.72 -11.48
N ALA A 181 8.00 14.97 -11.12
CA ALA A 181 8.99 16.02 -10.87
C ALA A 181 9.99 15.67 -9.75
N PHE A 182 9.63 14.75 -8.86
CA PHE A 182 10.46 14.27 -7.77
C PHE A 182 11.11 12.91 -8.05
N TYR A 183 11.15 12.45 -9.31
CA TYR A 183 11.80 11.20 -9.68
C TYR A 183 13.25 11.07 -9.16
N PRO A 184 14.13 12.09 -9.25
CA PRO A 184 15.46 12.00 -8.67
C PRO A 184 15.44 11.78 -7.14
N ALA A 185 14.48 12.37 -6.44
CA ALA A 185 14.32 12.16 -5.00
C ALA A 185 13.81 10.75 -4.69
N LEU A 186 12.89 10.21 -5.49
CA LEU A 186 12.46 8.81 -5.37
C LEU A 186 13.62 7.84 -5.57
N VAL A 187 14.45 8.06 -6.59
CA VAL A 187 15.66 7.24 -6.83
C VAL A 187 16.62 7.32 -5.65
N LYS A 188 16.80 8.52 -5.07
CA LYS A 188 17.59 8.70 -3.85
C LYS A 188 17.01 7.93 -2.67
N LEU A 189 15.68 7.94 -2.47
CA LEU A 189 15.04 7.12 -1.43
C LEU A 189 15.28 5.62 -1.64
N PHE A 190 15.29 5.15 -2.89
CA PHE A 190 15.64 3.77 -3.24
C PHE A 190 17.08 3.43 -2.88
N ASP A 191 18.03 4.33 -3.14
CA ASP A 191 19.45 4.11 -2.86
C ASP A 191 19.80 4.22 -1.37
N ASP A 192 19.21 5.18 -0.66
CA ASP A 192 19.64 5.56 0.69
C ASP A 192 18.85 4.88 1.82
N ILE A 193 17.60 4.46 1.56
CA ILE A 193 16.69 3.95 2.62
C ILE A 193 15.99 2.65 2.21
N ILE A 194 15.19 2.66 1.14
CA ILE A 194 14.22 1.59 0.84
C ILE A 194 14.90 0.26 0.48
N PHE A 195 16.02 0.28 -0.24
CA PHE A 195 16.77 -0.94 -0.59
C PHE A 195 18.08 -1.06 0.19
N VAL A 196 18.07 -0.59 1.44
CA VAL A 196 19.21 -0.66 2.35
C VAL A 196 18.90 -1.65 3.49
N PRO A 197 19.63 -2.78 3.58
CA PRO A 197 19.35 -3.83 4.58
C PRO A 197 19.33 -3.36 6.04
N SER A 198 20.10 -2.32 6.38
CA SER A 198 20.22 -1.79 7.75
C SER A 198 18.93 -1.19 8.30
N TYR A 199 17.96 -0.86 7.45
CA TYR A 199 16.65 -0.35 7.85
C TYR A 199 15.63 -1.47 8.17
N TYR A 200 15.97 -2.72 7.85
CA TYR A 200 15.11 -3.90 8.07
C TYR A 200 15.63 -4.81 9.20
N THR A 201 16.48 -4.28 10.09
CA THR A 201 17.32 -5.05 11.03
C THR A 201 16.61 -5.76 12.19
N GLY A 202 15.28 -5.75 12.25
CA GLY A 202 14.50 -6.53 13.22
C GLY A 202 14.33 -8.02 12.88
N THR A 203 13.46 -8.72 13.62
CA THR A 203 13.04 -10.11 13.37
C THR A 203 12.55 -10.35 11.92
N ALA A 204 12.09 -9.29 11.25
CA ALA A 204 11.60 -9.26 9.87
C ALA A 204 12.66 -9.63 8.81
N GLY A 205 13.84 -8.99 8.81
CA GLY A 205 14.83 -9.15 7.74
C GLY A 205 15.65 -10.44 7.87
N LYS A 206 16.06 -10.79 9.10
CA LYS A 206 16.87 -12.00 9.37
C LYS A 206 16.06 -13.29 9.24
N GLY A 207 14.77 -13.27 9.60
CA GLY A 207 13.89 -14.44 9.50
C GLY A 207 13.54 -14.84 8.06
N LEU A 208 13.54 -13.88 7.13
CA LEU A 208 13.17 -14.09 5.71
C LEU A 208 14.36 -14.39 4.78
N GLY A 209 15.58 -14.42 5.30
CA GLY A 209 16.79 -14.74 4.52
C GLY A 209 17.06 -13.78 3.36
N VAL A 210 16.69 -12.50 3.49
CA VAL A 210 16.87 -11.51 2.43
C VAL A 210 18.34 -11.06 2.39
N THR A 211 18.98 -11.22 1.24
CA THR A 211 20.39 -10.85 1.05
C THR A 211 20.54 -9.42 0.52
N GLY A 212 21.73 -8.83 0.67
CA GLY A 212 22.05 -7.55 0.03
C GLY A 212 21.97 -7.61 -1.51
N ALA A 213 22.21 -8.78 -2.11
CA ALA A 213 22.05 -8.99 -3.55
C ALA A 213 20.59 -8.93 -3.98
N ASP A 214 19.68 -9.49 -3.19
CA ASP A 214 18.23 -9.40 -3.42
C ASP A 214 17.77 -7.94 -3.42
N MET A 215 18.24 -7.15 -2.45
CA MET A 215 17.94 -5.71 -2.36
C MET A 215 18.42 -4.94 -3.59
N GLN A 216 19.63 -5.20 -4.09
CA GLN A 216 20.12 -4.55 -5.30
C GLN A 216 19.32 -4.97 -6.54
N ARG A 217 18.93 -6.24 -6.64
CA ARG A 217 18.09 -6.74 -7.73
C ARG A 217 16.71 -6.11 -7.72
N TRP A 218 16.05 -6.05 -6.56
CA TRP A 218 14.76 -5.38 -6.42
C TRP A 218 14.88 -3.90 -6.75
N LYS A 219 15.92 -3.22 -6.25
CA LYS A 219 16.19 -1.82 -6.59
C LYS A 219 16.24 -1.58 -8.09
N LEU A 220 16.99 -2.41 -8.83
CA LEU A 220 17.09 -2.32 -10.28
C LEU A 220 15.71 -2.49 -10.94
N ASN A 221 14.96 -3.51 -10.52
CA ASN A 221 13.63 -3.81 -11.06
C ASN A 221 12.65 -2.64 -10.83
N TYR A 222 12.61 -2.07 -9.63
CA TYR A 222 11.70 -0.95 -9.33
C TYR A 222 12.13 0.37 -9.97
N LYS A 223 13.44 0.65 -10.09
CA LYS A 223 13.92 1.81 -10.87
C LYS A 223 13.46 1.71 -12.33
N LEU A 224 13.57 0.53 -12.92
CA LEU A 224 13.11 0.27 -14.28
C LEU A 224 11.59 0.45 -14.41
N LEU A 225 10.80 -0.07 -13.46
CA LEU A 225 9.34 0.10 -13.47
C LEU A 225 8.93 1.57 -13.31
N ALA A 226 9.61 2.32 -12.45
CA ALA A 226 9.38 3.76 -12.28
C ALA A 226 9.72 4.51 -13.58
N GLN A 227 10.83 4.19 -14.25
CA GLN A 227 11.20 4.80 -15.52
C GLN A 227 10.19 4.50 -16.63
N LYS A 228 9.66 3.27 -16.68
CA LYS A 228 8.60 2.90 -17.62
C LYS A 228 7.30 3.66 -17.34
N ALA A 229 6.95 3.87 -16.07
CA ALA A 229 5.77 4.66 -15.70
C ALA A 229 5.85 6.08 -16.27
N ILE A 230 7.03 6.72 -16.17
CA ILE A 230 7.31 8.03 -16.78
C ILE A 230 7.12 7.98 -18.30
N GLN A 231 7.78 7.04 -18.98
CA GLN A 231 7.72 6.93 -20.44
C GLN A 231 6.29 6.69 -20.96
N ASN A 232 5.50 5.88 -20.26
CA ASN A 232 4.13 5.59 -20.65
C ASN A 232 3.22 6.82 -20.52
N GLU A 233 3.43 7.68 -19.53
CA GLU A 233 2.67 8.94 -19.41
C GLU A 233 3.05 9.94 -20.50
N VAL A 234 4.34 10.04 -20.85
CA VAL A 234 4.83 10.89 -21.94
C VAL A 234 4.30 10.43 -23.31
N ASN A 235 4.25 9.12 -23.56
CA ASN A 235 3.81 8.55 -24.83
C ASN A 235 2.29 8.68 -25.09
N LEU A 236 1.47 8.81 -24.04
CA LEU A 236 0.01 8.97 -24.18
C LEU A 236 -0.39 10.39 -24.60
N VAL A 237 0.48 11.39 -24.46
CA VAL A 237 0.21 12.78 -24.87
C VAL A 237 1.48 13.42 -25.46
N PRO A 238 1.82 13.14 -26.74
CA PRO A 238 3.08 13.56 -27.35
C PRO A 238 3.20 15.06 -27.66
N ASN A 239 2.16 15.86 -27.44
CA ASN A 239 2.12 17.29 -27.78
C ASN A 239 1.74 18.15 -26.57
N ARG A 240 2.59 18.16 -25.53
CA ARG A 240 2.37 18.92 -24.28
C ARG A 240 3.27 20.14 -24.22
N ASP A 241 2.74 21.29 -24.61
CA ASP A 241 3.31 22.59 -24.25
C ASP A 241 2.85 22.95 -22.83
N GLY A 242 3.66 22.57 -21.83
CA GLY A 242 3.53 23.01 -20.44
C GLY A 242 2.90 21.98 -19.48
N PHE A 243 3.44 21.91 -18.26
CA PHE A 243 2.91 21.08 -17.18
C PHE A 243 1.57 21.62 -16.69
N THR A 244 0.50 20.84 -16.77
CA THR A 244 -0.79 21.21 -16.21
C THR A 244 -0.85 20.92 -14.71
N VAL A 245 -1.59 21.72 -13.93
CA VAL A 245 -1.76 21.57 -12.45
C VAL A 245 -2.24 20.17 -12.03
N THR A 246 -2.81 19.40 -12.96
CA THR A 246 -3.28 18.01 -12.78
C THR A 246 -2.14 16.98 -12.73
N GLU A 247 -1.02 17.22 -13.41
CA GLU A 247 0.11 16.28 -13.48
C GLU A 247 0.89 16.25 -12.16
N TRP A 248 0.97 17.39 -11.48
CA TRP A 248 1.59 17.51 -10.15
C TRP A 248 0.77 16.84 -9.04
N LYS A 249 -0.50 16.53 -9.30
CA LYS A 249 -1.40 15.88 -8.35
C LYS A 249 -1.34 14.36 -8.38
N THR A 250 -0.77 13.78 -9.44
CA THR A 250 -0.76 12.33 -9.61
C THR A 250 0.55 11.75 -9.07
N PRO A 251 0.50 10.82 -8.11
CA PRO A 251 1.71 10.17 -7.62
C PRO A 251 2.27 9.23 -8.67
N LEU A 252 3.60 9.26 -8.83
CA LEU A 252 4.33 8.46 -9.81
C LEU A 252 4.18 6.96 -9.52
N LEU A 253 4.36 6.57 -8.24
CA LEU A 253 4.10 5.22 -7.78
C LEU A 253 2.74 5.13 -7.09
N ARG A 254 2.06 4.00 -7.27
CA ARG A 254 0.81 3.70 -6.55
C ARG A 254 1.11 3.28 -5.12
N ARG A 255 0.12 3.39 -4.23
CA ARG A 255 0.27 2.99 -2.82
C ARG A 255 0.77 1.55 -2.69
N SER A 256 0.20 0.63 -3.48
CA SER A 256 0.57 -0.78 -3.51
C SER A 256 1.75 -1.11 -4.44
N TRP A 257 2.62 -0.14 -4.79
CA TRP A 257 3.72 -0.32 -5.75
C TRP A 257 4.68 -1.48 -5.46
N PRO A 258 4.95 -1.93 -4.21
CA PRO A 258 5.74 -3.14 -3.98
C PRO A 258 5.13 -4.39 -4.63
N TYR A 259 3.81 -4.41 -4.84
CA TYR A 259 3.13 -5.47 -5.56
C TYR A 259 3.01 -5.24 -7.08
N SER A 260 3.32 -4.03 -7.57
CA SER A 260 3.21 -3.65 -8.98
C SER A 260 3.89 -4.58 -9.98
N PRO A 261 5.01 -5.30 -9.67
CA PRO A 261 5.55 -6.27 -10.61
C PRO A 261 4.53 -7.33 -11.01
N LEU A 262 3.70 -7.80 -10.08
CA LEU A 262 2.69 -8.83 -10.34
C LEU A 262 1.61 -8.37 -11.32
N TYR A 263 1.31 -7.06 -11.33
CA TYR A 263 0.39 -6.48 -12.32
C TYR A 263 0.90 -6.64 -13.76
N LEU A 264 2.21 -6.77 -13.97
CA LEU A 264 2.76 -7.01 -15.30
C LEU A 264 2.30 -8.34 -15.89
N LEU A 265 1.98 -9.34 -15.07
CA LEU A 265 1.44 -10.61 -15.55
C LEU A 265 0.02 -10.42 -16.09
N VAL A 266 -0.79 -9.63 -15.38
CA VAL A 266 -2.13 -9.23 -15.84
C VAL A 266 -2.03 -8.45 -17.15
N ASP A 267 -1.17 -7.43 -17.20
CA ASP A 267 -0.99 -6.57 -18.37
C ASP A 267 -0.51 -7.37 -19.60
N ARG A 268 0.38 -8.35 -19.40
CA ARG A 268 0.85 -9.26 -20.46
C ARG A 268 -0.26 -10.17 -20.97
N LEU A 269 -1.10 -10.68 -20.08
CA LEU A 269 -2.19 -11.57 -20.46
C LEU A 269 -3.28 -10.81 -21.24
N GLU A 270 -3.58 -9.56 -20.86
CA GLU A 270 -4.59 -8.74 -21.53
C GLU A 270 -4.11 -8.13 -22.85
N LYS A 271 -2.86 -7.66 -22.92
CA LYS A 271 -2.32 -6.92 -24.08
C LYS A 271 -1.43 -7.77 -24.99
N GLY A 272 -1.19 -9.03 -24.63
CA GLY A 272 -0.15 -9.86 -25.22
C GLY A 272 1.25 -9.43 -24.80
N THR A 273 2.28 -10.11 -25.31
CA THR A 273 3.68 -9.84 -24.98
C THR A 273 4.11 -8.48 -25.57
N PRO A 274 4.32 -7.42 -24.76
CA PRO A 274 4.94 -6.21 -25.31
C PRO A 274 6.38 -6.51 -25.71
N LYS A 275 6.89 -5.84 -26.76
CA LYS A 275 8.25 -5.97 -27.34
C LYS A 275 9.44 -5.75 -26.38
N LEU A 276 9.21 -5.55 -25.08
CA LEU A 276 10.24 -5.25 -24.08
C LEU A 276 10.13 -6.24 -22.91
N GLU A 277 10.69 -7.42 -23.13
CA GLU A 277 10.98 -8.47 -22.14
C GLU A 277 12.05 -8.00 -21.16
N LEU A 278 11.69 -7.13 -20.20
CA LEU A 278 12.68 -6.66 -19.24
C LEU A 278 12.81 -7.55 -17.99
N LEU A 279 11.75 -8.28 -17.62
CA LEU A 279 11.73 -9.13 -16.43
C LEU A 279 11.15 -10.50 -16.76
N THR A 280 11.83 -11.56 -16.33
CA THR A 280 11.29 -12.93 -16.38
C THR A 280 10.11 -13.08 -15.43
N GLU A 281 9.21 -14.02 -15.70
CA GLU A 281 8.07 -14.31 -14.82
C GLU A 281 8.52 -14.68 -13.40
N THR A 282 9.56 -15.52 -13.25
CA THR A 282 10.20 -15.83 -11.96
C THR A 282 10.67 -14.56 -11.23
N ALA A 283 11.29 -13.61 -11.94
CA ALA A 283 11.73 -12.35 -11.34
C ALA A 283 10.56 -11.47 -10.91
N ILE A 284 9.46 -11.47 -11.67
CA ILE A 284 8.23 -10.75 -11.33
C ILE A 284 7.60 -11.29 -10.06
N ILE A 285 7.35 -12.61 -10.01
CA ILE A 285 6.71 -13.27 -8.87
C ILE A 285 7.60 -13.12 -7.63
N SER A 286 8.89 -13.45 -7.76
CA SER A 286 9.83 -13.36 -6.65
C SER A 286 9.98 -11.92 -6.13
N THR A 287 10.07 -10.90 -7.00
CA THR A 287 10.23 -9.51 -6.55
C THR A 287 8.95 -9.02 -5.89
N GLY A 288 7.79 -9.19 -6.55
CA GLY A 288 6.51 -8.70 -6.06
C GLY A 288 6.07 -9.34 -4.74
N LEU A 289 6.41 -10.61 -4.50
CA LEU A 289 6.05 -11.30 -3.26
C LEU A 289 7.12 -11.19 -2.16
N ARG A 290 8.41 -11.39 -2.45
CA ARG A 290 9.44 -11.35 -1.38
C ARG A 290 9.66 -9.95 -0.83
N PHE A 291 9.68 -8.94 -1.70
CA PHE A 291 9.86 -7.57 -1.23
C PHE A 291 8.62 -7.10 -0.44
N ALA A 292 7.41 -7.38 -0.93
CA ALA A 292 6.21 -7.02 -0.20
C ALA A 292 6.09 -7.74 1.16
N GLU A 293 6.58 -8.98 1.27
CA GLU A 293 6.63 -9.72 2.53
C GLU A 293 7.55 -9.03 3.54
N LEU A 294 8.72 -8.60 3.09
CA LEU A 294 9.66 -7.86 3.91
C LEU A 294 9.08 -6.53 4.39
N VAL A 295 8.37 -5.81 3.51
CA VAL A 295 7.68 -4.56 3.84
C VAL A 295 6.60 -4.79 4.91
N GLU A 296 5.80 -5.84 4.77
CA GLU A 296 4.79 -6.20 5.76
C GLU A 296 5.40 -6.61 7.10
N ALA A 297 6.49 -7.38 7.09
CA ALA A 297 7.22 -7.76 8.29
C ALA A 297 7.82 -6.53 9.01
N ALA A 298 8.12 -5.45 8.28
CA ALA A 298 8.51 -4.15 8.85
C ALA A 298 7.31 -3.32 9.38
N SER A 299 6.13 -3.93 9.55
CA SER A 299 4.89 -3.27 9.99
C SER A 299 4.40 -2.16 9.05
N ILE A 300 4.69 -2.27 7.75
CA ILE A 300 4.24 -1.33 6.73
C ILE A 300 3.13 -2.00 5.91
N SER A 301 1.90 -1.47 6.01
CA SER A 301 0.70 -1.98 5.35
C SER A 301 0.23 -1.02 4.26
N ILE A 302 0.67 -1.31 3.04
CA ILE A 302 0.46 -0.48 1.84
C ILE A 302 -0.65 -0.99 0.92
N ALA A 303 -1.01 -2.27 1.01
CA ALA A 303 -2.07 -2.88 0.22
C ALA A 303 -3.20 -3.39 1.13
N THR A 304 -4.44 -3.25 0.67
CA THR A 304 -5.64 -3.78 1.33
C THR A 304 -5.63 -5.31 1.34
N PRO A 305 -6.36 -5.97 2.24
CA PRO A 305 -6.53 -7.43 2.17
C PRO A 305 -7.04 -7.89 0.79
N THR A 306 -8.01 -7.17 0.19
CA THR A 306 -8.49 -7.49 -1.16
C THR A 306 -7.42 -7.27 -2.22
N GLU A 307 -6.66 -6.18 -2.17
CA GLU A 307 -5.56 -5.94 -3.11
C GLU A 307 -4.50 -7.03 -3.00
N ARG A 308 -4.15 -7.47 -1.78
CA ARG A 308 -3.22 -8.59 -1.57
C ARG A 308 -3.75 -9.88 -2.19
N LEU A 309 -5.04 -10.17 -1.98
CA LEU A 309 -5.71 -11.30 -2.64
C LEU A 309 -5.62 -11.17 -4.17
N MET A 310 -5.89 -9.99 -4.72
CA MET A 310 -5.80 -9.71 -6.16
C MET A 310 -4.38 -9.88 -6.69
N TYR A 311 -3.35 -9.43 -5.97
CA TYR A 311 -1.97 -9.62 -6.37
C TYR A 311 -1.52 -11.08 -6.27
N LEU A 312 -2.04 -11.85 -5.31
CA LEU A 312 -1.83 -13.29 -5.24
C LEU A 312 -2.51 -14.01 -6.41
N ILE A 313 -3.72 -13.60 -6.80
CA ILE A 313 -4.36 -14.08 -8.04
C ILE A 313 -3.46 -13.77 -9.23
N ALA A 314 -2.95 -12.55 -9.36
CA ALA A 314 -2.07 -12.14 -10.46
C ALA A 314 -0.80 -12.99 -10.56
N ALA A 315 -0.26 -13.50 -9.44
CA ALA A 315 0.90 -14.39 -9.43
C ALA A 315 0.66 -15.73 -10.16
N PHE A 316 -0.61 -16.17 -10.29
CA PHE A 316 -1.00 -17.36 -11.04
C PHE A 316 -1.30 -17.10 -12.53
N LEU A 317 -1.36 -15.83 -12.95
CA LEU A 317 -1.74 -15.46 -14.33
C LEU A 317 -0.54 -15.36 -15.28
N GLY A 318 0.61 -15.89 -14.87
CA GLY A 318 1.81 -15.92 -15.69
C GLY A 318 1.69 -16.92 -16.86
N PRO A 319 2.10 -16.54 -18.09
CA PRO A 319 1.98 -17.43 -19.26
C PRO A 319 2.84 -18.69 -19.16
N ASP A 320 3.97 -18.63 -18.45
CA ASP A 320 4.94 -19.73 -18.36
C ASP A 320 4.65 -20.67 -17.18
N SER A 321 3.57 -20.43 -16.42
CA SER A 321 3.16 -21.21 -15.25
C SER A 321 4.29 -21.39 -14.22
N LYS A 322 5.13 -20.36 -14.02
CA LYS A 322 6.29 -20.41 -13.11
C LYS A 322 5.90 -20.57 -11.66
N PHE A 323 4.65 -20.29 -11.30
CA PHE A 323 4.11 -20.59 -9.97
C PHE A 323 4.26 -22.08 -9.56
N LEU A 324 4.46 -23.00 -10.51
CA LEU A 324 4.74 -24.41 -10.24
C LEU A 324 6.19 -24.69 -9.79
N GLU A 325 7.12 -23.75 -9.98
CA GLU A 325 8.49 -23.90 -9.50
C GLU A 325 8.48 -24.04 -7.96
N PRO A 326 9.18 -25.03 -7.36
CA PRO A 326 9.06 -25.33 -5.93
C PRO A 326 9.28 -24.11 -5.02
N ASP A 327 10.28 -23.28 -5.35
CA ASP A 327 10.60 -22.08 -4.58
C ASP A 327 9.50 -21.01 -4.65
N LEU A 328 8.87 -20.85 -5.81
CA LEU A 328 7.80 -19.88 -6.02
C LEU A 328 6.48 -20.38 -5.45
N SER A 329 6.16 -21.66 -5.61
CA SER A 329 4.98 -22.29 -5.02
C SER A 329 5.03 -22.18 -3.50
N ALA A 330 6.17 -22.51 -2.87
CA ALA A 330 6.35 -22.36 -1.42
C ALA A 330 6.22 -20.90 -0.95
N LEU A 331 6.73 -19.95 -1.73
CA LEU A 331 6.57 -18.52 -1.45
C LEU A 331 5.10 -18.10 -1.52
N ILE A 332 4.38 -18.48 -2.58
CA ILE A 332 2.96 -18.14 -2.76
C ILE A 332 2.13 -18.74 -1.62
N GLU A 333 2.35 -20.02 -1.29
CA GLU A 333 1.64 -20.69 -0.19
C GLU A 333 1.90 -20.02 1.15
N ARG A 334 3.15 -19.65 1.44
CA ARG A 334 3.47 -18.88 2.66
C ARG A 334 2.71 -17.55 2.72
N ARG A 335 2.62 -16.83 1.59
CA ARG A 335 1.85 -15.57 1.53
C ARG A 335 0.33 -15.79 1.64
N LEU A 336 -0.19 -16.88 1.09
CA LEU A 336 -1.60 -17.28 1.24
C LEU A 336 -1.94 -17.57 2.69
N VAL A 337 -1.11 -18.34 3.39
CA VAL A 337 -1.28 -18.64 4.83
C VAL A 337 -1.25 -17.34 5.65
N ALA A 338 -0.29 -16.46 5.39
CA ALA A 338 -0.20 -15.18 6.08
C ALA A 338 -1.47 -14.32 5.89
N LEU A 339 -1.99 -14.23 4.66
CA LEU A 339 -3.24 -13.51 4.39
C LEU A 339 -4.43 -14.16 5.10
N ARG A 340 -4.56 -15.50 5.05
CA ARG A 340 -5.60 -16.25 5.76
C ARG A 340 -5.58 -15.96 7.26
N SER A 341 -4.44 -16.11 7.92
CA SER A 341 -4.29 -15.85 9.35
C SER A 341 -4.65 -14.40 9.72
N GLN A 342 -4.32 -13.42 8.87
CA GLN A 342 -4.68 -12.03 9.09
C GLN A 342 -6.20 -11.77 8.95
N THR A 343 -6.87 -12.49 8.05
CA THR A 343 -8.30 -12.31 7.76
C THR A 343 -9.21 -13.15 8.64
N ALA A 344 -8.72 -14.19 9.30
CA ALA A 344 -9.52 -15.15 10.05
C ALA A 344 -10.39 -14.53 11.16
N THR A 345 -9.91 -13.46 11.82
CA THR A 345 -10.60 -12.86 12.98
C THR A 345 -11.50 -11.68 12.63
N ARG A 346 -11.56 -11.28 11.35
CA ARG A 346 -12.30 -10.09 10.92
C ARG A 346 -13.48 -10.51 10.06
N ASP A 347 -14.64 -9.93 10.31
CA ASP A 347 -15.78 -10.11 9.43
C ASP A 347 -15.71 -9.12 8.26
N ASN A 348 -16.24 -9.50 7.09
CA ASN A 348 -16.25 -8.69 5.86
C ASN A 348 -14.89 -8.06 5.47
N VAL A 349 -13.82 -8.87 5.50
CA VAL A 349 -12.44 -8.39 5.27
C VAL A 349 -12.16 -7.95 3.83
N PHE A 350 -12.86 -8.57 2.87
CA PHE A 350 -12.65 -8.34 1.45
C PHE A 350 -13.77 -7.48 0.87
N ASP A 351 -13.42 -6.31 0.36
CA ASP A 351 -14.29 -5.49 -0.49
C ASP A 351 -14.04 -5.84 -1.97
N PHE A 352 -14.86 -6.72 -2.54
CA PHE A 352 -14.78 -7.12 -3.94
C PHE A 352 -15.45 -6.14 -4.91
N GLU A 353 -16.21 -5.16 -4.41
CA GLU A 353 -16.97 -4.24 -5.26
C GLU A 353 -16.13 -3.06 -5.71
N ARG A 354 -15.38 -2.47 -4.77
CA ARG A 354 -14.65 -1.23 -5.01
C ARG A 354 -13.17 -1.45 -5.27
N ALA A 355 -12.61 -2.59 -4.85
CA ALA A 355 -11.18 -2.84 -4.96
C ALA A 355 -10.68 -2.82 -6.41
N LYS A 356 -9.57 -2.11 -6.61
CA LYS A 356 -8.83 -2.03 -7.87
C LYS A 356 -7.34 -2.10 -7.59
N ILE A 357 -6.61 -2.97 -8.28
CA ILE A 357 -5.15 -2.94 -8.28
C ILE A 357 -4.66 -1.94 -9.32
N GLU A 358 -3.57 -1.24 -8.99
CA GLU A 358 -2.98 -0.17 -9.81
C GLU A 358 -3.96 0.95 -10.22
N ASN A 359 -5.08 1.10 -9.51
CA ASN A 359 -6.24 1.93 -9.88
C ASN A 359 -6.79 1.66 -11.29
N ARG A 360 -6.49 0.48 -11.86
CA ARG A 360 -6.82 0.13 -13.24
C ARG A 360 -7.75 -1.08 -13.30
N LYS A 361 -7.29 -2.22 -12.78
CA LYS A 361 -8.00 -3.50 -12.91
C LYS A 361 -8.91 -3.70 -11.70
N SER A 362 -10.21 -3.82 -11.94
CA SER A 362 -11.20 -4.17 -10.91
C SER A 362 -11.09 -5.63 -10.50
N PHE A 363 -11.54 -5.96 -9.29
CA PHE A 363 -11.65 -7.35 -8.85
C PHE A 363 -12.48 -8.18 -9.83
N TYR A 364 -13.62 -7.67 -10.29
CA TYR A 364 -14.49 -8.36 -11.26
C TYR A 364 -13.73 -8.81 -12.51
N GLY A 365 -13.04 -7.88 -13.19
CA GLY A 365 -12.33 -8.21 -14.41
C GLY A 365 -11.10 -9.10 -14.17
N LEU A 366 -10.47 -9.02 -12.99
CA LEU A 366 -9.35 -9.89 -12.64
C LEU A 366 -9.84 -11.30 -12.33
N TYR A 367 -10.98 -11.41 -11.66
CA TYR A 367 -11.57 -12.68 -11.27
C TYR A 367 -12.05 -13.48 -12.48
N GLN A 368 -12.66 -12.85 -13.49
CA GLN A 368 -12.98 -13.51 -14.76
C GLN A 368 -11.71 -14.07 -15.43
N LEU A 369 -10.67 -13.24 -15.53
CA LEU A 369 -9.39 -13.66 -16.10
C LEU A 369 -8.76 -14.83 -15.33
N ALA A 370 -8.92 -14.83 -14.00
CA ALA A 370 -8.47 -15.90 -13.13
C ALA A 370 -9.26 -17.18 -13.33
N LEU A 371 -10.58 -17.12 -13.48
CA LEU A 371 -11.41 -18.28 -13.80
C LEU A 371 -11.03 -18.87 -15.17
N ASP A 372 -10.80 -18.02 -16.18
CA ASP A 372 -10.35 -18.43 -17.51
C ASP A 372 -8.98 -19.10 -17.50
N THR A 373 -8.04 -18.52 -16.78
CA THR A 373 -6.70 -19.10 -16.59
C THR A 373 -6.79 -20.39 -15.79
N PHE A 374 -7.66 -20.45 -14.79
CA PHE A 374 -7.77 -21.64 -13.95
C PHE A 374 -8.32 -22.84 -14.71
N GLN A 375 -9.33 -22.65 -15.55
CA GLN A 375 -9.88 -23.74 -16.37
C GLN A 375 -8.90 -24.24 -17.45
N SER A 376 -7.97 -23.39 -17.91
CA SER A 376 -7.06 -23.71 -19.00
C SER A 376 -5.69 -24.20 -18.54
N SER A 377 -5.12 -23.62 -17.47
CA SER A 377 -3.72 -23.84 -17.08
C SER A 377 -3.47 -23.83 -15.56
N SER A 378 -4.47 -24.10 -14.70
CA SER A 378 -4.25 -24.19 -13.24
C SER A 378 -3.51 -25.43 -12.75
N TYR A 379 -3.54 -26.51 -13.52
CA TYR A 379 -3.11 -27.85 -13.08
C TYR A 379 -3.77 -28.33 -11.77
N GLY A 380 -4.91 -27.74 -11.37
CA GLY A 380 -5.58 -28.06 -10.11
C GLY A 380 -4.80 -27.64 -8.86
N HIS A 381 -3.99 -26.58 -8.94
CA HIS A 381 -3.23 -26.05 -7.80
C HIS A 381 -4.14 -25.59 -6.66
N GLY A 382 -3.96 -26.16 -5.46
CA GLY A 382 -4.81 -25.91 -4.28
C GLY A 382 -4.88 -24.43 -3.90
N GLY A 383 -3.72 -23.76 -3.80
CA GLY A 383 -3.64 -22.32 -3.52
C GLY A 383 -4.33 -21.41 -4.54
N PHE A 384 -4.43 -21.83 -5.80
CA PHE A 384 -5.17 -21.05 -6.81
C PHE A 384 -6.67 -21.30 -6.64
N GLY A 385 -7.08 -22.56 -6.41
CA GLY A 385 -8.47 -22.91 -6.12
C GLY A 385 -9.00 -22.18 -4.88
N CYS A 386 -8.21 -22.05 -3.81
CA CYS A 386 -8.67 -21.38 -2.59
C CYS A 386 -8.88 -19.87 -2.77
N LEU A 387 -8.07 -19.20 -3.60
CA LEU A 387 -8.29 -17.80 -3.98
C LEU A 387 -9.61 -17.62 -4.74
N LEU A 388 -9.95 -18.57 -5.62
CA LEU A 388 -11.22 -18.55 -6.35
C LEU A 388 -12.42 -18.83 -5.46
N MET A 389 -12.23 -19.57 -4.36
CA MET A 389 -13.30 -19.78 -3.39
C MET A 389 -13.62 -18.54 -2.56
N ALA A 390 -12.67 -17.61 -2.35
CA ALA A 390 -12.84 -16.46 -1.45
C ALA A 390 -14.15 -15.64 -1.64
N PRO A 391 -14.56 -15.24 -2.85
CA PRO A 391 -15.80 -14.48 -3.04
C PRO A 391 -17.08 -15.35 -3.00
N LEU A 392 -16.97 -16.68 -2.87
CA LEU A 392 -18.11 -17.60 -2.88
C LEU A 392 -18.74 -17.82 -1.50
N ALA A 393 -18.14 -17.30 -0.43
CA ALA A 393 -18.77 -17.30 0.88
C ALA A 393 -20.11 -16.53 0.86
N GLN A 394 -21.07 -16.97 1.66
CA GLN A 394 -22.44 -16.47 1.67
C GLN A 394 -22.57 -14.99 2.04
N LYS A 395 -21.61 -14.47 2.83
CA LYS A 395 -21.55 -13.05 3.23
C LYS A 395 -21.30 -12.09 2.07
N TYR A 396 -20.77 -12.56 0.95
CA TYR A 396 -20.52 -11.75 -0.24
C TYR A 396 -21.70 -11.79 -1.21
N ASP A 397 -21.75 -10.78 -2.08
CA ASP A 397 -22.80 -10.62 -3.09
C ASP A 397 -22.98 -11.89 -3.94
N VAL A 398 -24.24 -12.28 -4.11
CA VAL A 398 -24.67 -13.48 -4.86
C VAL A 398 -24.14 -13.51 -6.29
N ARG A 399 -23.84 -12.35 -6.89
CA ARG A 399 -23.28 -12.24 -8.25
C ARG A 399 -22.01 -13.08 -8.45
N TRP A 400 -21.17 -13.18 -7.41
CA TRP A 400 -19.93 -13.96 -7.49
C TRP A 400 -20.22 -15.46 -7.57
N ARG A 401 -21.19 -15.93 -6.77
CA ARG A 401 -21.68 -17.29 -6.83
C ARG A 401 -22.36 -17.56 -8.18
N ASN A 402 -23.24 -16.67 -8.63
CA ASN A 402 -23.93 -16.82 -9.91
C ASN A 402 -22.96 -16.93 -11.09
N MET A 403 -21.92 -16.10 -11.15
CA MET A 403 -20.89 -16.18 -12.20
C MET A 403 -20.20 -17.54 -12.21
N VAL A 404 -19.72 -18.03 -11.05
CA VAL A 404 -19.00 -19.32 -11.03
C VAL A 404 -19.92 -20.50 -11.31
N TRP A 405 -21.09 -20.54 -10.67
CA TRP A 405 -21.99 -21.69 -10.75
C TRP A 405 -22.79 -21.77 -12.05
N SER A 406 -22.96 -20.65 -12.75
CA SER A 406 -23.74 -20.61 -14.00
C SER A 406 -22.85 -20.51 -15.24
N GLU A 407 -21.81 -19.65 -15.23
CA GLU A 407 -20.97 -19.41 -16.40
C GLU A 407 -19.69 -20.23 -16.37
N TYR A 408 -19.05 -20.34 -15.20
CA TYR A 408 -17.75 -21.01 -15.03
C TYR A 408 -17.83 -22.36 -14.31
N VAL A 409 -18.95 -23.08 -14.41
CA VAL A 409 -19.20 -24.32 -13.66
C VAL A 409 -18.11 -25.38 -13.86
N ALA A 410 -17.45 -25.38 -15.02
CA ALA A 410 -16.36 -26.28 -15.33
C ALA A 410 -15.14 -26.12 -14.39
N VAL A 411 -14.90 -24.91 -13.87
CA VAL A 411 -13.82 -24.59 -12.92
C VAL A 411 -13.95 -25.42 -11.63
N LEU A 412 -15.18 -25.62 -11.16
CA LEU A 412 -15.46 -26.27 -9.87
C LEU A 412 -14.92 -27.70 -9.79
N ARG A 413 -14.79 -28.40 -10.93
CA ARG A 413 -14.23 -29.76 -10.98
C ARG A 413 -12.72 -29.81 -10.65
N PHE A 414 -12.03 -28.68 -10.82
CA PHE A 414 -10.58 -28.56 -10.64
C PHE A 414 -10.22 -27.96 -9.28
N ILE A 415 -11.20 -27.49 -8.50
CA ILE A 415 -10.98 -27.01 -7.14
C ILE A 415 -10.72 -28.22 -6.23
N THR A 416 -9.50 -28.27 -5.70
CA THR A 416 -8.94 -29.35 -4.87
C THR A 416 -8.61 -28.91 -3.46
N CYS A 417 -8.87 -27.64 -3.10
CA CYS A 417 -8.50 -27.12 -1.79
C CYS A 417 -9.29 -27.74 -0.65
N ASP A 418 -8.65 -27.85 0.51
CA ASP A 418 -9.22 -28.35 1.75
C ASP A 418 -9.86 -27.24 2.59
N GLU A 419 -10.67 -27.60 3.58
CA GLU A 419 -11.40 -26.64 4.42
C GLU A 419 -10.46 -25.66 5.14
N HIS A 420 -9.30 -26.13 5.59
CA HIS A 420 -8.29 -25.31 6.27
C HIS A 420 -7.58 -24.32 5.32
N GLU A 421 -7.75 -24.48 4.00
CA GLU A 421 -7.23 -23.60 2.97
C GLU A 421 -8.21 -22.50 2.58
N LEU A 422 -9.45 -22.54 3.07
CA LEU A 422 -10.44 -21.50 2.81
C LEU A 422 -10.11 -20.17 3.50
N PHE A 423 -10.59 -19.09 2.88
CA PHE A 423 -10.66 -17.79 3.54
C PHE A 423 -11.93 -17.73 4.40
N GLY A 424 -11.78 -18.08 5.68
CA GLY A 424 -12.88 -18.22 6.63
C GLY A 424 -13.28 -19.67 6.87
N GLU A 425 -14.26 -19.89 7.73
CA GLU A 425 -14.75 -21.23 8.07
C GLU A 425 -15.73 -21.76 7.02
N MET A 426 -15.81 -23.09 6.88
CA MET A 426 -16.76 -23.75 5.98
C MET A 426 -18.22 -23.31 6.24
N ALA A 427 -18.57 -23.01 7.49
CA ALA A 427 -19.89 -22.50 7.87
C ALA A 427 -20.25 -21.21 7.09
N GLN A 428 -19.29 -20.34 6.80
CA GLN A 428 -19.52 -19.09 6.05
C GLN A 428 -19.88 -19.34 4.57
N TYR A 429 -19.66 -20.54 4.05
CA TYR A 429 -20.05 -20.94 2.69
C TYR A 429 -21.40 -21.67 2.66
N LEU A 430 -21.82 -22.20 3.81
CA LEU A 430 -23.04 -22.98 3.98
C LEU A 430 -24.21 -22.14 4.54
N GLU A 431 -23.92 -21.12 5.33
CA GLU A 431 -24.92 -20.29 6.01
C GLU A 431 -24.78 -18.79 5.67
N PRO A 432 -25.89 -18.07 5.45
CA PRO A 432 -27.27 -18.59 5.41
C PRO A 432 -27.52 -19.51 4.20
N ALA A 433 -28.48 -20.43 4.36
CA ALA A 433 -28.95 -21.26 3.27
C ALA A 433 -29.46 -20.42 2.08
N GLU A 434 -29.02 -20.80 0.87
CA GLU A 434 -29.27 -20.06 -0.37
C GLU A 434 -30.76 -19.92 -0.67
N SER A 435 -31.13 -18.72 -1.13
CA SER A 435 -32.50 -18.35 -1.47
C SER A 435 -32.68 -18.03 -2.95
N ASP A 436 -31.59 -17.74 -3.66
CA ASP A 436 -31.63 -17.46 -5.09
C ASP A 436 -32.00 -18.71 -5.89
N THR A 437 -33.16 -18.67 -6.55
CA THR A 437 -33.70 -19.81 -7.31
C THR A 437 -32.89 -20.16 -8.56
N VAL A 438 -32.18 -19.19 -9.16
CA VAL A 438 -31.30 -19.42 -10.31
C VAL A 438 -30.09 -20.20 -9.84
N LEU A 439 -29.48 -19.76 -8.75
CA LEU A 439 -28.31 -20.41 -8.17
C LEU A 439 -28.63 -21.82 -7.66
N LEU A 440 -29.79 -22.01 -7.01
CA LEU A 440 -30.27 -23.34 -6.60
C LEU A 440 -30.45 -24.27 -7.82
N ARG A 441 -30.94 -23.77 -8.95
CA ARG A 441 -31.00 -24.55 -10.19
C ARG A 441 -29.61 -24.92 -10.69
N SER A 442 -28.67 -23.98 -10.68
CA SER A 442 -27.27 -24.20 -11.06
C SER A 442 -26.59 -25.25 -10.17
N TYR A 443 -26.82 -25.23 -8.85
CA TYR A 443 -26.35 -26.29 -7.93
C TYR A 443 -26.91 -27.66 -8.31
N GLY A 444 -28.21 -27.74 -8.60
CA GLY A 444 -28.86 -29.00 -9.01
C GLY A 444 -28.29 -29.56 -10.31
N GLN A 445 -28.09 -28.68 -11.30
CA GLN A 445 -27.48 -29.06 -12.57
C GLN A 445 -26.03 -29.54 -12.37
N ALA A 446 -25.21 -28.82 -11.61
CA ALA A 446 -23.82 -29.17 -11.38
C ALA A 446 -23.65 -30.56 -10.72
N LEU A 447 -24.52 -30.89 -9.76
CA LEU A 447 -24.54 -32.21 -9.12
C LEU A 447 -24.99 -33.32 -10.07
N ASN A 448 -26.02 -33.08 -10.87
CA ASN A 448 -26.55 -34.09 -11.80
C ASN A 448 -25.63 -34.32 -13.01
N SER A 449 -24.83 -33.34 -13.39
CA SER A 449 -23.95 -33.39 -14.55
C SER A 449 -22.52 -33.90 -14.26
N ASN A 450 -22.25 -34.45 -13.06
CA ASN A 450 -20.92 -34.91 -12.64
C ASN A 450 -19.82 -33.84 -12.80
N LEU A 451 -20.18 -32.56 -12.68
CA LEU A 451 -19.25 -31.43 -12.80
C LEU A 451 -18.51 -31.15 -11.49
N LEU A 452 -18.90 -31.82 -10.40
CA LEU A 452 -18.31 -31.68 -9.08
C LEU A 452 -17.67 -32.99 -8.67
N ARG A 453 -16.47 -32.93 -8.09
CA ARG A 453 -15.84 -34.11 -7.48
C ARG A 453 -16.58 -34.47 -6.19
N PRO A 454 -17.01 -35.73 -5.98
CA PRO A 454 -17.61 -36.15 -4.73
C PRO A 454 -16.72 -35.81 -3.53
N GLY A 455 -17.32 -35.23 -2.49
CA GLY A 455 -16.61 -34.84 -1.26
C GLY A 455 -15.85 -33.51 -1.34
N SER A 456 -15.69 -32.90 -2.52
CA SER A 456 -15.05 -31.59 -2.63
C SER A 456 -15.88 -30.49 -1.95
N ILE A 457 -15.24 -29.36 -1.64
CA ILE A 457 -15.91 -28.20 -1.05
C ILE A 457 -17.08 -27.73 -1.94
N PRO A 458 -16.92 -27.52 -3.27
CA PRO A 458 -18.04 -27.21 -4.14
C PRO A 458 -19.19 -28.23 -4.06
N HIS A 459 -18.88 -29.53 -4.06
CA HIS A 459 -19.89 -30.58 -3.95
C HIS A 459 -20.71 -30.45 -2.67
N ARG A 460 -20.04 -30.20 -1.54
CA ARG A 460 -20.70 -30.01 -0.24
C ARG A 460 -21.57 -28.76 -0.19
N ILE A 461 -21.10 -27.64 -0.75
CA ILE A 461 -21.86 -26.39 -0.85
C ILE A 461 -23.16 -26.61 -1.64
N ALA A 462 -23.06 -27.13 -2.87
CA ALA A 462 -24.24 -27.37 -3.71
C ALA A 462 -25.24 -28.33 -3.04
N HIS A 463 -24.74 -29.40 -2.45
CA HIS A 463 -25.56 -30.40 -1.78
C HIS A 463 -26.29 -29.82 -0.56
N HIS A 464 -25.60 -29.08 0.31
CA HIS A 464 -26.18 -28.43 1.50
C HIS A 464 -27.32 -27.49 1.12
N HIS A 465 -27.08 -26.56 0.20
CA HIS A 465 -28.07 -25.55 -0.17
C HIS A 465 -29.32 -26.15 -0.81
N LEU A 466 -29.17 -27.16 -1.65
CA LEU A 466 -30.32 -27.89 -2.21
C LEU A 466 -31.10 -28.67 -1.17
N GLN A 467 -30.41 -29.31 -0.22
CA GLN A 467 -31.07 -30.02 0.87
C GLN A 467 -31.85 -29.06 1.76
N ALA A 468 -31.24 -27.93 2.13
CA ALA A 468 -31.89 -26.88 2.92
C ALA A 468 -33.13 -26.32 2.20
N TYR A 469 -33.05 -26.08 0.89
CA TYR A 469 -34.19 -25.63 0.08
C TYR A 469 -35.32 -26.69 0.04
N ARG A 470 -34.99 -27.95 -0.22
CA ARG A 470 -35.97 -29.06 -0.25
C ARG A 470 -36.65 -29.24 1.11
N ALA A 471 -35.92 -29.10 2.21
CA ALA A 471 -36.47 -29.18 3.54
C ALA A 471 -37.45 -28.02 3.82
N LYS A 472 -37.10 -26.78 3.44
CA LYS A 472 -38.00 -25.62 3.55
C LYS A 472 -39.29 -25.81 2.74
N VAL A 473 -39.20 -26.34 1.51
CA VAL A 473 -40.37 -26.59 0.66
C VAL A 473 -41.27 -27.69 1.23
N LYS A 474 -40.71 -28.76 1.81
CA LYS A 474 -41.50 -29.82 2.46
C LYS A 474 -42.22 -29.37 3.74
N VAL A 475 -41.72 -28.35 4.41
CA VAL A 475 -42.30 -27.81 5.66
C VAL A 475 -43.38 -26.74 5.38
N MET A 476 -43.40 -26.14 4.19
CA MET A 476 -44.57 -25.36 3.76
C MET A 476 -45.74 -26.34 3.53
N PRO A 477 -46.87 -26.22 4.24
CA PRO A 477 -48.02 -27.05 3.97
C PRO A 477 -48.46 -26.79 2.53
N THR A 478 -48.67 -27.86 1.78
CA THR A 478 -49.49 -27.80 0.58
C THR A 478 -50.80 -27.14 1.00
N LYS A 479 -51.14 -25.99 0.40
CA LYS A 479 -52.50 -25.48 0.45
C LYS A 479 -53.38 -26.47 -0.31
N ASP A 480 -53.67 -27.60 0.30
CA ASP A 480 -54.68 -28.54 -0.14
C ASP A 480 -56.00 -28.11 0.50
N GLY A 481 -56.96 -27.76 -0.35
CA GLY A 481 -58.37 -27.76 0.00
C GLY A 481 -59.10 -26.41 -0.09
N GLU A 482 -59.12 -25.78 -1.27
CA GLU A 482 -60.29 -24.96 -1.64
C GLU A 482 -60.84 -25.49 -2.97
N LYS A 483 -61.60 -26.58 -2.85
CA LYS A 483 -62.69 -26.92 -3.76
C LYS A 483 -63.92 -27.27 -2.94
N ASP A 484 -65.02 -26.69 -3.40
CA ASP A 484 -66.43 -27.01 -3.19
C ASP A 484 -67.10 -26.52 -1.89
N ASN A 485 -67.65 -25.31 -1.97
CA ASN A 485 -69.11 -25.11 -1.99
C ASN A 485 -69.51 -23.82 -2.71
#